data_AF-A0A944C4S6-F1
#
_entry.id   AF-A0A944C4S6-F1
#
_cell.length_a   1.000
_cell.length_b   1.000
_cell.length_c   1.000
_cell.angle_alpha   90.00
_cell.angle_beta   90.00
_cell.angle_gamma   90.00
#
_symmetry.space_group_name_H-M   'P 1'
#
loop_
_entity.id
_entity.type
_entity.pdbx_description
1 polymer ?
#
loop_
_entity_poly.entity_id
_entity_poly.type
_entity_poly.pdbx_seq_one_letter_code
_entity_poly.pdbx_strand_id
1 'polypeptide(L)'
;SKKLIEMLRQAGATEVHMRIVSPEVLWPCFYGIDTDTRDQLIAANMTNDEMCEWMGADSLAFISLPGLRESLPDVREPSFCEACFSGDYPVEIPPSTAKKSFMTKADFAAEYARESEKAEKTQVTL
;
A
#
# COMPACT_ATOMS: atom_id res chain seq x y z
N SER A 1 -8.01 1.36 9.35
CA SER A 1 -9.25 0.62 9.07
C SER A 1 -9.74 -0.22 10.24
N LYS A 2 -8.96 -1.16 10.79
CA LYS A 2 -9.38 -2.01 11.94
C LYS A 2 -10.02 -1.23 13.11
N LYS A 3 -9.36 -0.18 13.59
CA LYS A 3 -9.89 0.69 14.67
C LYS A 3 -11.27 1.29 14.35
N LEU A 4 -11.54 1.63 13.09
CA LEU A 4 -12.83 2.19 12.68
C LEU A 4 -13.93 1.13 12.78
N ILE A 5 -13.65 -0.10 12.36
CA ILE A 5 -14.58 -1.23 12.48
C ILE A 5 -14.87 -1.51 13.96
N GLU A 6 -13.83 -1.54 14.81
CA GLU A 6 -13.99 -1.70 16.26
C GLU A 6 -14.88 -0.61 16.86
N MET A 7 -14.69 0.66 16.48
CA MET A 7 -15.55 1.76 16.92
C MET A 7 -17.01 1.59 16.48
N LEU A 8 -17.26 1.18 15.23
CA LEU A 8 -18.62 0.93 14.73
C LEU A 8 -19.30 -0.22 15.49
N ARG A 9 -18.56 -1.28 15.78
CA ARG A 9 -19.05 -2.40 16.60
C ARG A 9 -19.37 -1.97 18.02
N GLN A 10 -18.50 -1.18 18.66
CA GLN A 10 -18.73 -0.63 19.99
C GLN A 10 -19.95 0.30 20.04
N ALA A 11 -20.27 0.96 18.92
CA ALA A 11 -21.48 1.78 18.77
C ALA A 11 -22.76 0.95 18.55
N GLY A 12 -22.67 -0.39 18.48
CA GLY A 12 -23.82 -1.29 18.37
C GLY A 12 -24.13 -1.77 16.94
N ALA A 13 -23.22 -1.60 15.98
CA ALA A 13 -23.44 -2.10 14.62
C ALA A 13 -23.56 -3.63 14.56
N THR A 14 -24.67 -4.13 13.99
CA THR A 14 -24.94 -5.57 13.82
C THR A 14 -24.02 -6.22 12.79
N GLU A 15 -23.67 -5.50 11.73
CA GLU A 15 -22.73 -5.91 10.68
C GLU A 15 -21.97 -4.67 10.18
N VAL A 16 -20.74 -4.87 9.72
CA VAL A 16 -19.83 -3.85 9.18
C VAL A 16 -19.21 -4.39 7.89
N HIS A 17 -19.64 -3.82 6.76
CA HIS A 17 -19.13 -4.18 5.42
C HIS A 17 -18.21 -3.07 4.89
N MET A 18 -16.94 -3.38 4.66
CA MET A 18 -15.96 -2.44 4.13
C MET A 18 -15.97 -2.42 2.59
N ARG A 19 -16.03 -1.22 2.01
CA ARG A 19 -15.96 -1.01 0.55
C ARG A 19 -14.89 0.02 0.24
N ILE A 20 -13.86 -0.41 -0.48
CA ILE A 20 -12.70 0.41 -0.80
C ILE A 20 -12.81 0.88 -2.25
N VAL A 21 -12.77 2.21 -2.45
CA VAL A 21 -12.93 2.88 -3.75
C VAL A 21 -11.63 2.92 -4.57
N SER A 22 -10.72 2.00 -4.27
CA SER A 22 -9.44 1.78 -4.97
C SER A 22 -9.27 0.28 -5.15
N PRO A 23 -8.60 -0.18 -6.22
CA PRO A 23 -8.07 -1.53 -6.28
C PRO A 23 -7.06 -1.78 -5.16
N GLU A 24 -6.73 -3.05 -4.96
CA GLU A 24 -5.71 -3.49 -4.01
C GLU A 24 -4.35 -2.89 -4.36
N VAL A 25 -3.75 -2.17 -3.41
CA VAL A 25 -2.37 -1.66 -3.54
C VAL A 25 -1.42 -2.80 -3.24
N LEU A 26 -0.90 -3.41 -4.30
CA LEU A 26 -0.01 -4.56 -4.24
C LEU A 26 1.46 -4.13 -4.31
N TRP A 27 1.76 -3.00 -4.93
CA TRP A 27 3.12 -2.59 -5.24
C TRP A 27 3.44 -1.18 -4.72
N PRO A 28 4.69 -0.93 -4.27
CA PRO A 28 5.12 0.38 -3.80
C PRO A 28 5.24 1.37 -4.95
N CYS A 29 4.88 2.62 -4.73
CA CYS A 29 5.05 3.67 -5.72
C CYS A 29 6.52 4.10 -5.84
N PHE A 30 6.97 4.39 -7.06
CA PHE A 30 8.30 4.94 -7.34
C PHE A 30 8.27 6.34 -7.94
N TYR A 31 7.08 6.93 -8.07
CA TYR A 31 6.85 8.20 -8.77
C TYR A 31 6.40 9.34 -7.82
N GLY A 32 6.70 9.21 -6.52
CA GLY A 32 6.55 10.30 -5.55
C GLY A 32 5.40 10.17 -4.56
N ILE A 33 4.62 9.09 -4.60
CA ILE A 33 3.71 8.74 -3.50
C ILE A 33 4.52 7.97 -2.46
N ASP A 34 4.46 8.40 -1.20
CA ASP A 34 5.07 7.71 -0.08
C ASP A 34 4.26 6.46 0.26
N THR A 35 4.79 5.29 -0.10
CA THR A 35 4.19 3.98 0.16
C THR A 35 5.18 3.10 0.91
N ASP A 36 4.68 2.31 1.86
CA ASP A 36 5.48 1.31 2.54
C ASP A 36 6.09 0.28 1.58
N THR A 37 7.07 -0.48 2.09
CA THR A 37 7.66 -1.61 1.37
C THR A 37 6.62 -2.68 1.06
N ARG A 38 6.83 -3.43 -0.03
CA ARG A 38 5.86 -4.42 -0.51
C ARG A 38 5.43 -5.44 0.56
N ASP A 39 6.34 -5.87 1.42
CA ASP A 39 6.05 -6.82 2.49
C ASP A 39 5.21 -6.24 3.65
N GLN A 40 5.13 -4.90 3.74
CA GLN A 40 4.31 -4.18 4.70
C GLN A 40 2.93 -3.83 4.12
N LEU A 41 2.75 -3.91 2.80
CA LEU A 41 1.45 -3.73 2.15
C LEU A 41 0.55 -4.93 2.45
N ILE A 42 -0.54 -4.72 3.20
CA ILE A 42 -1.43 -5.81 3.60
C ILE A 42 -1.99 -6.60 2.41
N ALA A 43 -2.43 -5.91 1.36
CA ALA A 43 -3.03 -6.54 0.19
C ALA A 43 -2.00 -7.30 -0.68
N ALA A 44 -0.70 -6.99 -0.55
CA ALA A 44 0.35 -7.74 -1.23
C ALA A 44 0.66 -9.08 -0.56
N ASN A 45 0.24 -9.26 0.71
CA ASN A 45 0.63 -10.39 1.55
C ASN A 45 -0.58 -11.18 2.11
N MET A 46 -1.80 -10.69 1.89
CA MET A 46 -3.05 -11.31 2.34
C MET A 46 -4.07 -11.33 1.21
N THR A 47 -4.83 -12.41 1.12
CA THR A 47 -6.04 -12.50 0.31
C THR A 47 -7.14 -11.59 0.86
N ASN A 48 -8.20 -11.37 0.07
CA ASN A 48 -9.32 -10.53 0.50
C ASN A 48 -10.00 -11.06 1.78
N ASP A 49 -10.19 -12.38 1.86
CA ASP A 49 -10.79 -13.03 3.02
C ASP A 49 -9.91 -12.88 4.27
N GLU A 50 -8.60 -13.11 4.14
CA GLU A 50 -7.64 -12.90 5.23
C GLU A 50 -7.60 -11.44 5.70
N MET A 51 -7.66 -10.48 4.77
CA MET A 51 -7.75 -9.06 5.10
C MET A 51 -9.07 -8.73 5.82
N CYS A 52 -10.18 -9.31 5.38
CA CYS A 52 -11.50 -9.11 5.99
C CYS A 52 -11.50 -9.59 7.45
N GLU A 53 -10.99 -10.80 7.68
CA GLU A 53 -10.83 -11.39 9.01
C GLU A 53 -9.87 -10.57 9.88
N TRP A 54 -8.70 -10.22 9.36
CA TRP A 54 -7.69 -9.44 10.08
C TRP A 54 -8.23 -8.08 10.55
N MET A 55 -9.08 -7.44 9.73
CA MET A 55 -9.74 -6.18 10.05
C MET A 55 -10.95 -6.33 10.98
N GLY A 56 -11.57 -7.52 11.04
CA GLY A 56 -12.79 -7.79 11.83
C GLY A 56 -14.09 -7.33 11.17
N ALA A 57 -14.11 -7.22 9.83
CA ALA A 57 -15.32 -6.88 9.07
C ALA A 57 -16.10 -8.15 8.67
N ASP A 58 -17.40 -8.01 8.38
CA ASP A 58 -18.25 -9.12 7.90
C ASP A 58 -18.07 -9.38 6.40
N SER A 59 -17.72 -8.33 5.65
CA SER A 59 -17.29 -8.47 4.26
C SER A 59 -16.39 -7.32 3.85
N LEU A 60 -15.49 -7.58 2.91
CA LEU A 60 -14.61 -6.61 2.30
C LEU A 60 -14.76 -6.69 0.77
N ALA A 61 -14.75 -5.56 0.09
CA ALA A 61 -14.60 -5.52 -1.35
C ALA A 61 -13.85 -4.27 -1.80
N PHE A 62 -13.02 -4.44 -2.81
CA PHE A 62 -12.33 -3.36 -3.54
C PHE A 62 -13.03 -3.17 -4.89
N ILE A 63 -12.95 -1.96 -5.47
CA ILE A 63 -13.24 -1.81 -6.89
C ILE A 63 -12.18 -2.58 -7.69
N SER A 64 -12.61 -3.33 -8.70
CA SER A 64 -11.67 -4.05 -9.55
C SER A 64 -10.86 -3.07 -10.42
N LEU A 65 -9.63 -3.43 -10.81
CA LEU A 65 -8.83 -2.61 -11.72
C LEU A 65 -9.56 -2.32 -13.05
N PRO A 66 -10.22 -3.31 -13.70
CA PRO A 66 -11.08 -3.02 -14.86
C PRO A 66 -12.23 -2.05 -14.54
N GLY A 67 -12.90 -2.22 -13.40
CA GLY A 67 -13.98 -1.34 -12.98
C GLY A 67 -13.51 0.10 -12.72
N LEU A 68 -12.29 0.27 -12.19
CA LEU A 68 -11.67 1.60 -12.06
C LEU A 68 -11.44 2.23 -13.44
N ARG A 69 -10.91 1.47 -14.41
CA ARG A 69 -10.69 1.98 -15.78
C ARG A 69 -12.01 2.38 -16.45
N GLU A 70 -13.05 1.57 -16.32
CA GLU A 70 -14.38 1.85 -16.85
C GLU A 70 -15.01 3.11 -16.23
N SER A 71 -14.68 3.43 -14.97
CA SER A 71 -15.17 4.65 -14.30
C SER A 71 -14.54 5.95 -14.81
N LEU A 72 -13.51 5.86 -15.66
CA LEU A 72 -12.73 6.99 -16.20
C LEU A 72 -12.77 7.02 -17.75
N PRO A 73 -13.95 7.10 -18.38
CA PRO A 73 -14.13 6.87 -19.82
C PRO A 73 -13.45 7.92 -20.72
N ASP A 74 -13.19 9.12 -20.20
CA ASP A 74 -12.65 10.24 -20.99
C ASP A 74 -11.11 10.25 -21.10
N VAL A 75 -10.45 9.25 -20.53
CA VAL A 75 -8.97 9.21 -20.45
C VAL A 75 -8.43 8.46 -21.66
N ARG A 76 -7.75 9.19 -22.54
CA ARG A 76 -7.14 8.67 -23.77
C ARG A 76 -5.77 8.05 -23.47
N GLU A 77 -5.36 7.05 -24.25
CA GLU A 77 -4.09 6.37 -24.06
C GLU A 77 -2.84 7.21 -24.44
N PRO A 78 -1.70 7.05 -23.72
CA PRO A 78 -1.52 6.15 -22.58
C PRO A 78 -2.28 6.65 -21.34
N SER A 79 -2.91 5.72 -20.64
CA SER A 79 -3.80 5.97 -19.50
C SER A 79 -3.04 6.52 -18.27
N PHE A 80 -3.71 6.52 -17.11
CA PHE A 80 -3.04 6.78 -15.85
C PHE A 80 -2.00 5.72 -15.50
N CYS A 81 -1.02 6.10 -14.69
CA CYS A 81 -0.18 5.15 -14.00
C CYS A 81 -1.04 4.33 -13.02
N GLU A 82 -0.99 3.01 -13.16
CA GLU A 82 -1.68 2.04 -12.30
C GLU A 82 -0.70 1.04 -11.66
N ALA A 83 0.60 1.35 -11.70
CA ALA A 83 1.66 0.43 -11.32
C ALA A 83 1.57 -0.02 -9.85
N CYS A 84 1.01 0.79 -8.96
CA CYS A 84 0.75 0.40 -7.57
C CYS A 84 -0.23 -0.78 -7.44
N PHE A 85 -1.08 -0.99 -8.46
CA PHE A 85 -2.05 -2.09 -8.53
C PHE A 85 -1.54 -3.23 -9.41
N SER A 86 -1.07 -2.92 -10.62
CA SER A 86 -0.67 -3.91 -11.63
C SER A 86 0.76 -4.43 -11.47
N GLY A 87 1.65 -3.60 -10.93
CA GLY A 87 3.10 -3.85 -10.92
C GLY A 87 3.80 -3.52 -12.24
N ASP A 88 3.06 -3.05 -13.25
CA ASP A 88 3.61 -2.64 -14.54
C ASP A 88 4.01 -1.17 -14.49
N TYR A 89 5.32 -0.92 -14.41
CA TYR A 89 5.88 0.42 -14.29
C TYR A 89 6.26 0.95 -15.67
N PRO A 90 5.59 2.02 -16.16
CA PRO A 90 5.82 2.55 -17.51
C PRO A 90 7.19 3.18 -17.69
N VAL A 91 7.85 3.55 -16.58
CA VAL A 91 9.21 4.08 -16.55
C VAL A 91 10.09 3.17 -15.70
N GLU A 92 11.25 2.81 -16.25
CA GLU A 92 12.24 1.96 -15.58
C GLU A 92 12.64 2.52 -14.22
N ILE A 93 12.69 1.64 -13.21
CA ILE A 93 13.02 1.99 -11.84
C ILE A 93 14.50 1.72 -11.62
N PRO A 94 15.29 2.71 -11.15
CA PRO A 94 16.68 2.49 -10.80
C PRO A 94 16.84 1.34 -9.78
N PRO A 95 17.82 0.43 -9.94
CA PRO A 95 17.99 -0.73 -9.05
C PRO A 95 18.15 -0.35 -7.57
N SER A 96 18.77 0.80 -7.29
CA SER A 96 18.95 1.33 -5.94
C SER A 96 17.62 1.64 -5.25
N THR A 97 16.65 2.19 -6.00
CA THR A 97 15.31 2.52 -5.50
C THR A 97 14.47 1.27 -5.35
N ALA A 98 14.45 0.41 -6.38
CA ALA A 98 13.69 -0.84 -6.36
C ALA A 98 14.07 -1.71 -5.15
N LYS A 99 15.38 -1.86 -4.89
CA LYS A 99 15.87 -2.67 -3.77
C LYS A 99 15.30 -2.24 -2.43
N LYS A 100 15.12 -0.92 -2.20
CA LYS A 100 14.58 -0.39 -0.94
C LYS A 100 13.10 -0.73 -0.76
N SER A 101 12.30 -0.66 -1.82
CA SER A 101 10.86 -0.85 -1.72
C SER A 101 10.40 -2.31 -1.69
N PHE A 102 11.30 -3.26 -1.96
CA PHE A 102 11.09 -4.70 -1.78
C PHE A 102 11.79 -5.28 -0.54
N MET A 103 12.32 -4.42 0.33
CA MET A 103 12.93 -4.84 1.59
C MET A 103 11.92 -5.55 2.49
N THR A 104 12.41 -6.44 3.35
CA THR A 104 11.59 -6.94 4.45
C THR A 104 11.48 -5.87 5.55
N LYS A 105 10.51 -6.02 6.44
CA LYS A 105 10.29 -5.14 7.59
C LYS A 105 11.51 -5.11 8.50
N ALA A 106 12.19 -6.25 8.66
CA ALA A 106 13.42 -6.36 9.41
C ALA A 106 14.56 -5.59 8.74
N ASP A 107 14.71 -5.75 7.43
CA ASP A 107 15.74 -5.05 6.65
C ASP A 107 15.48 -3.53 6.64
N PHE A 108 14.22 -3.13 6.46
CA PHE A 108 13.80 -1.73 6.45
C PHE A 108 14.12 -1.04 7.77
N ALA A 109 13.77 -1.67 8.90
CA ALA A 109 14.10 -1.17 10.22
C ALA A 109 15.63 -1.05 10.44
N ALA A 110 16.41 -2.04 9.99
CA ALA A 110 17.86 -2.03 10.12
C ALA A 110 18.55 -0.98 9.22
N GLU A 111 18.05 -0.73 8.02
CA GLU A 111 18.57 0.32 7.13
C GLU A 111 18.28 1.71 7.68
N TYR A 112 17.04 1.98 8.09
CA TYR A 112 16.67 3.30 8.66
C TYR A 112 17.39 3.59 9.97
N ALA A 113 17.59 2.59 10.83
CA ALA A 113 18.41 2.75 12.04
C ALA A 113 19.84 3.20 11.67
N ARG A 114 20.46 2.55 10.66
CA ARG A 114 21.80 2.92 10.17
C ARG A 114 21.83 4.30 9.50
N GLU A 115 20.80 4.68 8.75
CA GLU A 115 20.68 6.01 8.16
C GLU A 115 20.52 7.09 9.25
N SER A 116 19.73 6.84 10.31
CA SER A 116 19.58 7.76 11.45
C SER A 116 20.89 7.93 12.24
N GLU A 117 21.63 6.85 12.50
CA GLU A 117 22.95 6.91 13.15
C GLU A 117 23.98 7.66 12.31
N LYS A 118 23.89 7.54 10.97
CA LYS A 118 24.78 8.23 10.03
C LYS A 118 24.43 9.72 9.92
N ALA A 119 23.14 10.07 9.95
CA ALA A 119 22.67 11.45 10.00
C ALA A 119 23.07 12.13 11.32
N GLU A 120 22.94 11.44 12.45
CA GLU A 120 23.32 11.94 13.77
C GLU A 120 24.84 12.15 13.88
N LYS A 121 25.66 11.20 13.39
CA LYS A 121 27.12 11.38 13.33
C LYS A 121 27.57 12.49 12.38
N THR A 122 26.80 12.77 11.32
CA THR A 122 27.11 13.87 10.39
C THR A 122 26.79 15.23 11.00
N GLN A 123 25.75 15.34 11.85
CA GLN A 123 25.43 16.58 12.58
C GLN A 123 26.39 16.88 13.75
N VAL A 124 26.98 15.86 14.38
CA VAL A 124 27.91 16.03 15.51
C VAL A 124 29.34 16.41 15.06
N THR A 125 29.63 16.34 13.75
CA THR A 125 30.96 16.64 13.19
C THR A 125 31.05 18.02 12.50
N LEU A 126 29.99 18.85 12.60
CA LEU A 126 29.97 20.25 12.12
C LEU A 126 30.15 21.23 13.28
#